data_AF-A0A0G1VH29-F1
#
_entry.id   AF-A0A0G1VH29-F1
#
_cell.length_a   1.000
_cell.length_b   1.000
_cell.length_c   1.000
_cell.angle_alpha   90.00
_cell.angle_beta   90.00
_cell.angle_gamma   90.00
#
_symmetry.space_group_name_H-M   'P 1'
#
loop_
_entity.id
_entity.type
_entity.pdbx_description
1 polymer ?
#
loop_
_entity_poly.entity_id
_entity_poly.type
_entity_poly.pdbx_seq_one_letter_code
_entity_poly.pdbx_strand_id
1 'polypeptide(L)'
;MELSKEQIIVKLERLINQADPILATAHTYARVPGTYVDEAMFNGWKADALRFLQMLSILGEEDEYYMNFKKEVSSDRQTNVKIGVEILKRVKDDIENGIFLIPIS
;
A
#
# COMPACT_ATOMS: atom_id res chain seq x y z
N MET A 1 -21.43 2.10 0.18
CA MET A 1 -21.09 0.94 1.03
C MET A 1 -20.03 1.43 1.98
N GLU A 2 -20.41 1.66 3.23
CA GLU A 2 -19.44 2.03 4.27
C GLU A 2 -18.74 0.75 4.73
N LEU A 3 -17.42 0.82 4.88
CA LEU A 3 -16.63 -0.29 5.41
C LEU A 3 -16.46 -0.07 6.91
N SER A 4 -16.69 -1.11 7.70
CA SER A 4 -16.34 -1.10 9.12
C SER A 4 -14.84 -0.93 9.33
N LYS A 5 -14.45 -0.41 10.50
CA LYS A 5 -13.05 -0.30 10.92
C LYS A 5 -12.32 -1.64 10.78
N GLU A 6 -12.95 -2.73 11.20
CA GLU A 6 -12.39 -4.08 11.14
C GLU A 6 -12.16 -4.54 9.68
N GLN A 7 -13.12 -4.29 8.78
CA GLN A 7 -12.95 -4.61 7.36
C GLN A 7 -11.79 -3.82 6.74
N ILE A 8 -11.60 -2.56 7.14
CA ILE A 8 -10.50 -1.73 6.68
C ILE A 8 -9.17 -2.29 7.17
N ILE A 9 -9.05 -2.59 8.46
CA ILE A 9 -7.85 -3.17 9.07
C ILE A 9 -7.49 -4.50 8.39
N VAL A 10 -8.46 -5.41 8.23
CA VAL A 10 -8.24 -6.72 7.57
C VAL A 10 -7.75 -6.54 6.13
N LYS A 11 -8.29 -5.57 5.40
CA LYS A 11 -7.84 -5.30 4.02
C LYS A 11 -6.44 -4.69 3.99
N LEU A 12 -6.09 -3.80 4.92
CA LEU A 12 -4.72 -3.25 5.06
C LEU A 12 -3.72 -4.35 5.39
N GLU A 13 -4.04 -5.22 6.36
CA GLU A 13 -3.19 -6.37 6.71
C GLU A 13 -2.96 -7.28 5.51
N ARG A 14 -4.01 -7.55 4.72
CA ARG A 14 -3.87 -8.33 3.50
C ARG A 14 -2.91 -7.66 2.50
N LEU A 15 -3.05 -6.36 2.27
CA LEU A 15 -2.17 -5.61 1.36
C LEU A 15 -0.71 -5.57 1.85
N ILE A 16 -0.51 -5.47 3.17
CA ILE A 16 0.81 -5.52 3.81
C ILE A 16 1.43 -6.91 3.62
N ASN A 17 0.68 -7.98 3.91
CA ASN A 17 1.16 -9.36 3.80
C ASN A 17 1.39 -9.79 2.35
N GLN A 18 0.67 -9.21 1.39
CA GLN A 18 0.89 -9.43 -0.04
C GLN A 18 2.25 -8.91 -0.53
N ALA A 19 2.89 -7.99 0.20
CA ALA A 19 4.20 -7.46 -0.19
C ALA A 19 5.34 -8.45 0.06
N ASP A 20 5.24 -9.34 1.04
CA ASP A 20 6.29 -10.33 1.36
C ASP A 20 6.65 -11.24 0.17
N PRO A 21 5.68 -11.92 -0.51
CA PRO A 21 6.01 -12.73 -1.66
C PRO A 21 6.55 -11.89 -2.84
N ILE A 22 6.18 -10.62 -2.95
CA ILE A 22 6.73 -9.70 -3.96
C ILE A 22 8.21 -9.42 -3.63
N LEU A 23 8.51 -9.07 -2.39
CA LEU A 23 9.87 -8.80 -1.93
C LEU A 23 10.78 -10.03 -2.07
N ALA A 24 10.24 -11.24 -1.98
CA ALA A 24 10.96 -12.49 -2.19
C ALA A 24 11.41 -12.71 -3.66
N THR A 25 10.80 -12.03 -4.63
CA THR A 25 11.20 -12.07 -6.05
C THR A 25 12.36 -11.11 -6.37
N ALA A 26 12.96 -10.49 -5.34
CA ALA A 26 14.00 -9.50 -5.49
C ALA A 26 15.20 -10.05 -6.29
N HIS A 27 15.59 -9.33 -7.34
CA HIS A 27 16.71 -9.66 -8.20
C HIS A 27 17.45 -8.39 -8.65
N THR A 28 18.69 -8.57 -9.12
CA THR A 28 19.51 -7.49 -9.67
C THR A 28 19.82 -7.79 -11.13
N TYR A 29 20.02 -6.74 -11.92
CA TYR A 29 20.44 -6.87 -13.32
C TYR A 29 21.91 -6.48 -13.45
N ALA A 30 22.68 -7.24 -14.22
CA ALA A 30 24.12 -7.03 -14.38
C ALA A 30 24.51 -5.63 -14.91
N ARG A 31 23.60 -4.92 -15.59
CA ARG A 31 23.84 -3.62 -16.23
C ARG A 31 22.87 -2.52 -15.81
N VAL A 32 22.00 -2.77 -14.83
CA VAL A 32 21.02 -1.79 -14.36
C VAL A 32 21.12 -1.67 -12.84
N PRO A 33 21.46 -0.48 -12.31
CA PRO A 33 21.62 -0.31 -10.87
C PRO A 33 20.29 -0.38 -10.13
N GLY A 34 20.23 -1.27 -9.14
CA GLY A 34 19.11 -1.41 -8.22
C GLY A 34 18.70 -2.86 -7.98
N THR A 35 17.79 -3.03 -7.03
CA THR A 35 17.10 -4.29 -6.77
C THR A 35 15.65 -4.13 -7.21
N TYR A 36 15.20 -5.04 -8.05
CA TYR A 36 13.88 -5.05 -8.68
C TYR A 36 13.11 -6.27 -8.18
N VAL A 37 11.79 -6.18 -8.15
CA VAL A 37 10.90 -7.32 -7.87
C VAL A 37 10.21 -7.74 -9.16
N ASP A 38 9.43 -8.82 -9.12
CA ASP A 38 8.57 -9.20 -10.23
C ASP A 38 7.57 -8.07 -10.54
N GLU A 39 7.66 -7.55 -11.76
CA GLU A 39 6.90 -6.39 -12.21
C GLU A 39 5.39 -6.66 -12.23
N ALA A 40 4.96 -7.87 -12.60
CA ALA A 40 3.55 -8.20 -12.69
C ALA A 40 2.91 -8.27 -11.30
N MET A 41 3.59 -8.92 -10.35
CA MET A 41 3.15 -8.98 -8.96
C MET A 41 3.13 -7.59 -8.32
N PHE A 42 4.16 -6.77 -8.57
CA PHE A 42 4.22 -5.38 -8.13
C PHE A 42 3.03 -4.57 -8.65
N ASN A 43 2.78 -4.59 -9.96
CA ASN A 43 1.73 -3.79 -10.58
C ASN A 43 0.33 -4.18 -10.08
N GLY A 44 0.08 -5.49 -9.89
CA GLY A 44 -1.17 -5.97 -9.30
C GLY A 44 -1.38 -5.46 -7.89
N TRP A 45 -0.37 -5.60 -7.02
CA TRP A 45 -0.42 -5.11 -5.65
C TRP A 45 -0.58 -3.58 -5.57
N LYS A 46 0.19 -2.84 -6.36
CA LYS A 46 0.12 -1.37 -6.42
C LYS A 46 -1.27 -0.90 -6.82
N ALA A 47 -1.87 -1.50 -7.85
CA ALA A 47 -3.21 -1.15 -8.31
C ALA A 47 -4.27 -1.42 -7.22
N ASP A 48 -4.17 -2.58 -6.55
CA ASP A 48 -5.06 -2.96 -5.44
C ASP A 48 -4.94 -1.99 -4.25
N ALA A 49 -3.73 -1.58 -3.90
CA ALA A 49 -3.45 -0.65 -2.81
C ALA A 49 -3.96 0.76 -3.15
N LEU A 50 -3.65 1.29 -4.33
CA LEU A 50 -4.11 2.61 -4.78
C LEU A 50 -5.63 2.70 -4.81
N ARG A 51 -6.29 1.71 -5.42
CA ARG A 51 -7.75 1.66 -5.45
C ARG A 51 -8.34 1.65 -4.05
N PHE A 52 -7.74 0.87 -3.13
CA PHE A 52 -8.24 0.78 -1.77
C PHE A 52 -8.06 2.09 -1.01
N LEU A 53 -6.87 2.70 -1.06
CA LEU A 53 -6.62 4.00 -0.44
C LEU A 53 -7.59 5.07 -0.98
N GLN A 54 -7.79 5.14 -2.30
CA GLN A 54 -8.76 6.06 -2.91
C GLN A 54 -10.21 5.81 -2.46
N MET A 55 -10.58 4.54 -2.23
CA MET A 55 -11.93 4.15 -1.80
C MET A 55 -12.17 4.39 -0.31
N LEU A 56 -11.12 4.50 0.51
CA LEU A 56 -11.29 4.84 1.92
C LEU A 56 -11.90 6.24 2.00
N SER A 57 -13.06 6.35 2.66
CA SER A 57 -13.88 7.57 2.70
C SER A 57 -13.16 8.81 3.24
N ILE A 58 -12.03 8.58 3.92
CA ILE A 58 -11.16 9.56 4.55
C ILE A 58 -9.92 9.91 3.70
N LEU A 59 -9.46 9.02 2.81
CA LEU A 59 -8.15 9.11 2.15
C LEU A 59 -8.24 9.35 0.63
N GLY A 60 -9.24 10.08 0.15
CA GLY A 60 -9.44 10.33 -1.30
C GLY A 60 -8.24 10.97 -2.03
N GLU A 61 -8.43 11.44 -3.26
CA GLU A 61 -7.31 11.91 -4.10
C GLU A 61 -6.48 13.06 -3.53
N GLU A 62 -7.01 13.80 -2.56
CA GLU A 62 -6.33 14.92 -1.90
C GLU A 62 -5.58 14.50 -0.62
N ASP A 63 -5.75 13.26 -0.16
CA ASP A 63 -5.14 12.77 1.08
C ASP A 63 -3.64 12.51 0.94
N GLU A 64 -2.90 12.84 2.00
CA GLU A 64 -1.45 12.72 2.03
C GLU A 64 -0.99 11.26 1.89
N TYR A 65 -1.67 10.30 2.48
CA TYR A 65 -1.29 8.88 2.34
C TYR A 65 -1.52 8.38 0.92
N TYR A 66 -2.66 8.72 0.30
CA TYR A 66 -2.92 8.37 -1.09
C TYR A 66 -1.89 8.99 -2.04
N MET A 67 -1.63 10.30 -1.89
CA MET A 67 -0.71 11.04 -2.74
C MET A 67 0.74 10.57 -2.57
N ASN A 68 1.18 10.33 -1.33
CA ASN A 68 2.51 9.79 -1.04
C ASN A 68 2.66 8.37 -1.60
N PHE A 69 1.66 7.49 -1.45
CA PHE A 69 1.71 6.15 -2.02
C PHE A 69 1.84 6.23 -3.56
N LYS A 70 1.00 7.03 -4.21
CA LYS A 70 1.01 7.21 -5.66
C LYS A 70 2.36 7.72 -6.18
N LYS A 71 2.97 8.65 -5.46
CA LYS A 71 4.25 9.28 -5.81
C LYS A 71 5.44 8.34 -5.59
N GLU A 72 5.55 7.76 -4.40
CA GLU A 72 6.72 7.00 -3.98
C GLU A 72 6.70 5.56 -4.52
N VAL A 73 5.52 4.95 -4.66
CA VAL A 73 5.35 3.58 -5.18
C VAL A 73 5.24 3.58 -6.71
N SER A 74 6.19 4.25 -7.36
CA SER A 74 6.16 4.53 -8.80
C SER A 74 6.75 3.43 -9.70
N SER A 75 7.62 2.56 -9.18
CA SER A 75 8.31 1.51 -9.95
C SER A 75 8.46 0.21 -9.16
N ASP A 76 8.76 -0.87 -9.85
CA ASP A 76 9.03 -2.24 -9.35
C ASP A 76 10.37 -2.35 -8.60
N ARG A 77 10.96 -1.24 -8.17
CA ARG A 77 12.12 -1.27 -7.28
C ARG A 77 11.70 -1.82 -5.92
N GLN A 78 12.54 -2.70 -5.35
CA GLN A 78 12.31 -3.28 -4.03
C GLN A 78 12.10 -2.19 -2.95
N THR A 79 12.82 -1.07 -3.07
CA THR A 79 12.67 0.08 -2.17
C THR A 79 11.26 0.68 -2.21
N ASN A 80 10.64 0.74 -3.38
CA ASN A 80 9.32 1.31 -3.55
C ASN A 80 8.24 0.41 -2.94
N VAL A 81 8.41 -0.91 -3.04
CA VAL A 81 7.55 -1.88 -2.32
C VAL A 81 7.62 -1.68 -0.81
N LYS A 82 8.85 -1.57 -0.27
CA LYS A 82 9.07 -1.32 1.17
C LYS A 82 8.44 -0.01 1.63
N ILE A 83 8.58 1.07 0.85
CA ILE A 83 7.95 2.35 1.14
C ILE A 83 6.42 2.21 1.18
N GLY A 84 5.83 1.55 0.18
CA GLY A 84 4.38 1.33 0.16
C GLY A 84 3.88 0.53 1.35
N VAL A 85 4.63 -0.48 1.81
CA VAL A 85 4.32 -1.22 3.04
C VAL A 85 4.30 -0.30 4.27
N GLU A 86 5.29 0.56 4.44
CA GLU A 86 5.33 1.48 5.59
C GLU A 86 4.18 2.50 5.56
N ILE A 87 3.81 3.00 4.38
CA ILE A 87 2.62 3.86 4.22
C ILE A 87 1.35 3.12 4.65
N LEU A 88 1.15 1.87 4.18
CA LEU A 88 -0.03 1.07 4.54
C LEU A 88 -0.08 0.75 6.04
N LYS A 89 1.07 0.46 6.66
CA LYS A 89 1.17 0.26 8.12
C LYS A 89 0.80 1.52 8.87
N ARG A 90 1.24 2.68 8.40
CA ARG A 90 0.93 3.96 9.03
C ARG A 90 -0.57 4.29 8.94
N VAL A 91 -1.20 4.05 7.78
CA VAL A 91 -2.65 4.16 7.63
C VAL A 91 -3.38 3.25 8.63
N LYS A 92 -2.93 2.00 8.76
CA LYS A 92 -3.50 1.05 9.73
C LYS A 92 -3.38 1.57 11.16
N ASP A 93 -2.20 2.02 11.56
CA ASP A 93 -1.90 2.56 12.90
C ASP A 93 -2.80 3.76 13.22
N ASP A 94 -2.94 4.71 12.30
CA ASP A 94 -3.78 5.89 12.51
C ASP A 94 -5.27 5.52 12.66
N ILE A 95 -5.75 4.52 11.92
CA ILE A 95 -7.12 3.98 12.05
C ILE A 95 -7.30 3.25 13.39
N GLU A 96 -6.35 2.43 13.79
CA GLU A 96 -6.37 1.69 15.05
C GLU A 96 -6.43 2.65 16.25
N ASN A 97 -5.63 3.71 16.21
CA ASN A 97 -5.56 4.74 17.25
C ASN A 97 -6.64 5.83 17.16
N GLY A 98 -7.56 5.75 16.18
CA GLY A 98 -8.69 6.67 16.07
C GLY A 98 -8.33 8.08 15.62
N ILE A 99 -7.18 8.27 14.96
CA ILE A 99 -6.80 9.52 14.30
C ILE A 99 -7.76 9.81 13.14
N PHE A 100 -8.25 8.75 12.48
CA PHE A 100 -9.32 8.85 11.50
C PHE A 100 -10.67 8.44 12.08
N LEU A 101 -11.68 9.29 11.87
CA LEU A 101 -13.08 8.94 12.14
C LEU A 101 -13.60 8.08 10.98
N ILE A 102 -13.77 6.80 11.24
CA ILE A 102 -14.45 5.88 10.32
C ILE A 102 -15.93 5.89 10.69
N PRO A 103 -16.86 6.08 9.73
CA PRO A 103 -18.28 5.91 10.00
C PRO A 103 -18.53 4.45 10.42
N ILE A 104 -18.91 4.27 11.67
CA ILE A 104 -19.30 2.97 12.23
C ILE A 104 -20.79 2.82 11.90
N SER A 105 -21.12 1.98 10.92
CA SER A 105 -22.50 1.58 10.62
C SER A 105 -23.04 0.62 11.66
#